data_AF-A0A1X7K8H5-F1
#
_entry.id   AF-A0A1X7K8H5-F1
#
_cell.length_a   1.000
_cell.length_b   1.000
_cell.length_c   1.000
_cell.angle_alpha   90.00
_cell.angle_beta   90.00
_cell.angle_gamma   90.00
#
_symmetry.space_group_name_H-M   'P 1'
#
loop_
_entity.id
_entity.type
_entity.pdbx_description
1 polymer ?
#
loop_
_entity_poly.entity_id
_entity_poly.type
_entity_poly.pdbx_seq_one_letter_code
_entity_poly.pdbx_strand_id
1 'polypeptide(L)'
;MRGLLFAVMMAVFAISVTPGAYAEAKTVPGEYLVLFKTRDKVMETEGRDRDVAVSVMLDFQSEYLAVRYGLEVKNSFSAISRSNGKGMFFVKSERASMDGKFEEKLLEELRADPFIEAVSPNEVQKMISTSVGISKP
;
A
#
# COMPACT_ATOMS: atom_id res chain seq x y z
N MET A 1 -11.45 -20.31 64.72
CA MET A 1 -10.55 -20.32 63.55
C MET A 1 -11.34 -19.98 62.30
N ARG A 2 -10.75 -19.12 61.46
CA ARG A 2 -11.02 -18.94 60.02
C ARG A 2 -12.38 -18.35 59.63
N GLY A 3 -12.38 -17.04 59.43
CA GLY A 3 -13.43 -16.31 58.73
C GLY A 3 -13.04 -14.86 58.46
N LEU A 4 -11.75 -14.60 58.23
CA LEU A 4 -11.20 -13.28 57.93
C LEU A 4 -10.38 -13.43 56.64
N LEU A 5 -11.03 -13.38 55.49
CA LEU A 5 -10.41 -13.29 54.14
C LEU A 5 -11.50 -13.27 53.06
N PHE A 6 -12.37 -12.26 53.04
CA PHE A 6 -13.24 -12.03 51.86
C PHE A 6 -13.46 -10.52 51.63
N ALA A 7 -12.42 -9.74 51.84
CA ALA A 7 -12.46 -8.28 51.69
C ALA A 7 -11.25 -7.73 50.92
N VAL A 8 -10.71 -8.46 49.93
CA VAL A 8 -9.68 -7.93 49.02
C VAL A 8 -9.75 -8.66 47.67
N MET A 9 -10.86 -8.56 46.93
CA MET A 9 -10.89 -9.04 45.53
C MET A 9 -11.93 -8.32 44.66
N MET A 10 -12.19 -7.05 44.94
CA MET A 10 -13.10 -6.19 44.17
C MET A 10 -12.44 -4.81 43.90
N ALA A 11 -11.17 -4.82 43.50
CA ALA A 11 -10.43 -3.56 43.26
C ALA A 11 -9.34 -3.66 42.18
N VAL A 12 -9.39 -4.64 41.28
CA VAL A 12 -8.45 -4.70 40.16
C VAL A 12 -9.22 -5.17 38.92
N PHE A 13 -9.03 -4.48 37.79
CA PHE A 13 -9.67 -4.68 36.49
C PHE A 13 -11.00 -3.95 36.23
N ALA A 14 -11.13 -2.72 36.71
CA ALA A 14 -11.73 -1.67 35.88
C ALA A 14 -10.62 -0.97 35.08
N ILE A 15 -9.89 -1.74 34.27
CA ILE A 15 -9.11 -1.12 33.19
C ILE A 15 -10.16 -0.79 32.13
N SER A 16 -10.62 0.44 32.18
CA SER A 16 -11.24 1.09 31.03
C SER A 16 -10.26 0.93 29.88
N VAL A 17 -10.49 -0.09 29.05
CA VAL A 17 -9.90 -0.21 27.73
C VAL A 17 -10.53 0.93 26.96
N THR A 18 -9.97 2.13 27.08
CA THR A 18 -10.11 3.16 26.07
C THR A 18 -9.76 2.43 24.77
N PRO A 19 -10.68 2.31 23.80
CA PRO A 19 -10.29 1.83 22.49
C PRO A 19 -9.20 2.79 22.05
N GLY A 20 -7.96 2.30 22.04
CA GLY A 20 -6.86 3.02 21.44
C GLY A 20 -7.37 3.43 20.08
N ALA A 21 -7.39 4.74 19.84
CA ALA A 21 -7.71 5.27 18.53
C ALA A 21 -6.72 4.60 17.58
N TYR A 22 -7.18 3.54 16.90
CA TYR A 22 -6.58 3.09 15.66
C TYR A 22 -6.57 4.37 14.84
N ALA A 23 -5.39 4.96 14.67
CA ALA A 23 -5.23 6.08 13.77
C ALA A 23 -5.71 5.54 12.42
N GLU A 24 -6.93 5.90 12.03
CA GLU A 24 -7.48 5.48 10.75
C GLU A 24 -6.44 5.86 9.71
N ALA A 25 -5.84 4.83 9.10
CA ALA A 25 -4.99 5.02 7.96
C ALA A 25 -5.85 5.68 6.91
N LYS A 26 -5.71 7.01 6.78
CA LYS A 26 -6.52 7.78 5.86
C LYS A 26 -5.97 7.46 4.47
N THR A 27 -6.64 6.56 3.78
CA THR A 27 -6.39 6.30 2.36
C THR A 27 -6.58 7.60 1.59
N VAL A 28 -5.67 7.89 0.67
CA VAL A 28 -5.80 9.01 -0.26
C VAL A 28 -6.67 8.53 -1.42
N PRO A 29 -7.89 9.07 -1.58
CA PRO A 29 -8.78 8.65 -2.66
C PRO A 29 -8.14 8.91 -4.02
N GLY A 30 -8.24 7.93 -4.91
CA GLY A 30 -7.68 8.03 -6.26
C GLY A 30 -6.17 7.82 -6.38
N GLU A 31 -5.46 7.45 -5.31
CA GLU A 31 -4.02 7.13 -5.37
C GLU A 31 -3.75 5.67 -5.01
N TYR A 32 -2.99 4.98 -5.86
CA TYR A 32 -2.77 3.53 -5.73
C TYR A 32 -1.33 3.15 -6.03
N LEU A 33 -0.87 2.10 -5.36
CA LEU A 33 0.30 1.33 -5.75
C LEU A 33 -0.17 0.08 -6.50
N VAL A 34 0.28 -0.09 -7.75
CA VAL A 34 -0.04 -1.25 -8.59
C VAL A 34 1.23 -2.07 -8.79
N LEU A 35 1.14 -3.36 -8.51
CA LEU A 35 2.20 -4.34 -8.75
C LEU A 35 1.75 -5.32 -9.83
N PHE A 36 2.51 -5.41 -10.92
CA PHE A 36 2.34 -6.40 -11.96
C PHE A 36 3.02 -7.72 -11.59
N LYS A 37 2.51 -8.81 -12.17
CA LYS A 37 3.15 -10.11 -12.11
C LYS A 37 4.52 -10.08 -12.79
N THR A 38 5.39 -11.00 -12.37
CA THR A 38 6.72 -11.19 -12.96
C THR A 38 6.61 -11.53 -14.44
N ARG A 39 7.51 -10.94 -15.25
CA ARG A 39 7.73 -11.32 -16.65
C ARG A 39 9.01 -12.15 -16.75
N ASP A 40 8.86 -13.47 -16.85
CA ASP A 40 10.00 -14.40 -16.89
C ASP A 40 10.97 -14.09 -18.03
N LYS A 41 10.47 -13.67 -19.19
CA LYS A 41 11.29 -13.25 -20.33
C LYS A 41 12.26 -12.10 -20.02
N VAL A 42 11.90 -11.19 -19.11
CA VAL A 42 12.82 -10.14 -18.67
C VAL A 42 13.93 -10.73 -17.81
N MET A 43 13.61 -11.74 -17.01
CA MET A 43 14.57 -12.42 -16.14
C MET A 43 15.54 -13.33 -16.90
N GLU A 44 15.15 -13.81 -18.09
CA GLU A 44 16.01 -14.58 -19.00
C GLU A 44 17.13 -13.75 -19.65
N THR A 45 17.01 -12.42 -19.65
CA THR A 45 18.02 -11.51 -20.19
C THR A 45 19.01 -11.06 -19.11
N GLU A 46 20.23 -10.67 -19.50
CA GLU A 46 21.28 -10.26 -18.56
C GLU A 46 21.92 -8.91 -18.95
N GLY A 47 22.57 -8.27 -17.97
CA GLY A 47 23.34 -7.05 -18.18
C GLY A 47 22.54 -5.93 -18.86
N ARG A 48 23.09 -5.39 -19.95
CA ARG A 48 22.48 -4.28 -20.70
C ARG A 48 21.15 -4.66 -21.36
N ASP A 49 21.01 -5.91 -21.80
CA ASP A 49 19.79 -6.37 -22.47
C ASP A 49 18.63 -6.45 -21.48
N ARG A 50 18.91 -6.82 -20.22
CA ARG A 50 17.92 -6.76 -19.13
C ARG A 50 17.44 -5.34 -18.88
N ASP A 51 18.34 -4.37 -18.87
CA ASP A 51 17.95 -2.98 -18.64
C ASP A 51 17.02 -2.45 -19.73
N VAL A 52 17.27 -2.81 -20.99
CA VAL A 52 16.40 -2.48 -22.12
C VAL A 52 15.06 -3.22 -22.00
N ALA A 53 15.08 -4.52 -21.71
CA ALA A 53 13.86 -5.32 -21.55
C ALA A 53 12.97 -4.81 -20.40
N VAL A 54 13.57 -4.41 -19.28
CA VAL A 54 12.88 -3.77 -18.15
C VAL A 54 12.26 -2.44 -18.57
N SER A 55 13.00 -1.59 -19.29
CA SER A 55 12.48 -0.30 -19.75
C SER A 55 11.24 -0.49 -20.62
N VAL A 56 11.35 -1.34 -21.65
CA VAL A 56 10.24 -1.63 -22.57
C VAL A 56 9.05 -2.23 -21.83
N MET A 57 9.28 -3.15 -20.90
CA MET A 57 8.22 -3.72 -20.07
C MET A 57 7.49 -2.64 -19.27
N LEU A 58 8.25 -1.73 -18.63
CA LEU A 58 7.68 -0.65 -17.82
C LEU A 58 6.86 0.32 -18.68
N ASP A 59 7.35 0.66 -19.87
CA ASP A 59 6.64 1.54 -20.80
C ASP A 59 5.30 0.92 -21.20
N PHE A 60 5.29 -0.34 -21.64
CA PHE A 60 4.05 -1.05 -21.99
C PHE A 60 3.06 -1.15 -20.82
N GLN A 61 3.55 -1.43 -19.62
CA GLN A 61 2.69 -1.54 -18.42
C GLN A 61 2.13 -0.17 -18.03
N SER A 62 2.90 0.90 -18.18
CA SER A 62 2.45 2.26 -17.91
C SER A 62 1.35 2.70 -18.88
N GLU A 63 1.55 2.42 -20.18
CA GLU A 63 0.58 2.71 -21.22
C GLU A 63 -0.69 1.87 -21.04
N TYR A 64 -0.55 0.61 -20.67
CA TYR A 64 -1.68 -0.27 -20.35
C TYR A 64 -2.58 0.32 -19.27
N LEU A 65 -1.99 0.81 -18.17
CA LEU A 65 -2.73 1.45 -17.07
C LEU A 65 -3.44 2.72 -17.53
N ALA A 66 -2.78 3.55 -18.34
CA ALA A 66 -3.35 4.78 -18.87
C ALA A 66 -4.52 4.50 -19.83
N VAL A 67 -4.34 3.61 -20.80
CA VAL A 67 -5.33 3.35 -21.85
C VAL A 67 -6.52 2.56 -21.31
N ARG A 68 -6.29 1.54 -20.48
CA ARG A 68 -7.37 0.65 -20.03
C ARG A 68 -8.17 1.23 -18.87
N TYR A 69 -7.52 1.95 -17.97
CA TYR A 69 -8.12 2.41 -16.71
C TYR A 69 -8.15 3.93 -16.56
N GLY A 70 -7.55 4.69 -17.49
CA GLY A 70 -7.43 6.14 -17.36
C GLY A 70 -6.55 6.55 -16.18
N LEU A 71 -5.57 5.71 -15.80
CA LEU A 71 -4.66 5.96 -14.69
C LEU A 71 -3.44 6.76 -15.14
N GLU A 72 -3.09 7.78 -14.39
CA GLU A 72 -1.87 8.54 -14.61
C GLU A 72 -0.74 7.93 -13.78
N VAL A 73 0.34 7.48 -14.44
CA VAL A 73 1.53 6.97 -13.75
C VAL A 73 2.35 8.15 -13.24
N LYS A 74 2.46 8.27 -11.92
CA LYS A 74 3.22 9.32 -11.24
C LYS A 74 4.65 8.91 -10.94
N ASN A 75 4.88 7.63 -10.64
CA ASN A 75 6.21 7.09 -10.42
C ASN A 75 6.29 5.62 -10.79
N SER A 76 7.48 5.16 -11.19
CA SER A 76 7.79 3.76 -11.50
C SER A 76 9.01 3.31 -10.71
N PHE A 77 8.95 2.13 -10.10
CA PHE A 77 10.02 1.62 -9.25
C PHE A 77 10.89 0.61 -9.99
N SER A 78 11.72 1.10 -10.91
CA SER A 78 12.54 0.27 -11.82
C SER A 78 13.58 -0.63 -11.13
N ALA A 79 14.04 -0.26 -9.92
CA ALA A 79 14.94 -1.10 -9.12
C ALA A 79 14.29 -2.44 -8.74
N ILE A 80 12.98 -2.44 -8.49
CA ILE A 80 12.22 -3.66 -8.22
C ILE A 80 12.15 -4.49 -9.50
N SER A 81 11.83 -3.84 -10.63
CA SER A 81 11.73 -4.50 -11.93
C SER A 81 13.00 -5.20 -12.38
N ARG A 82 14.18 -4.64 -12.09
CA ARG A 82 15.47 -5.28 -12.38
C ARG A 82 15.74 -6.52 -11.53
N SER A 83 15.21 -6.57 -10.31
CA SER A 83 15.48 -7.66 -9.36
C SER A 83 14.52 -8.83 -9.50
N ASN A 84 13.25 -8.59 -9.85
CA ASN A 84 12.22 -9.63 -9.87
C ASN A 84 11.34 -9.64 -11.13
N GLY A 85 11.63 -8.78 -12.12
CA GLY A 85 10.88 -8.71 -13.38
C GLY A 85 9.44 -8.21 -13.22
N LYS A 86 9.12 -7.55 -12.10
CA LYS A 86 7.78 -6.99 -11.83
C LYS A 86 7.76 -5.49 -12.09
N GLY A 87 6.68 -5.00 -12.69
CA GLY A 87 6.40 -3.57 -12.76
C GLY A 87 5.72 -3.11 -11.49
N MET A 88 6.25 -2.08 -10.82
CA MET A 88 5.56 -1.44 -9.71
C MET A 88 5.39 0.04 -10.03
N PHE A 89 4.16 0.53 -9.88
CA PHE A 89 3.75 1.87 -10.27
C PHE A 89 2.98 2.53 -9.15
N PHE A 90 3.32 3.79 -8.89
CA PHE A 90 2.44 4.69 -8.16
C PHE A 90 1.58 5.44 -9.19
N VAL A 91 0.27 5.32 -9.07
CA VAL A 91 -0.70 5.81 -10.05
C VAL A 91 -1.75 6.68 -9.40
N LYS A 92 -2.32 7.58 -10.18
CA LYS A 92 -3.40 8.49 -9.76
C LYS A 92 -4.57 8.44 -10.73
N SER A 93 -5.79 8.53 -10.19
CA SER A 93 -7.02 8.72 -10.94
C SER A 93 -7.74 9.96 -10.42
N GLU A 94 -7.83 11.01 -11.24
CA GLU A 94 -8.59 12.21 -10.88
C GLU A 94 -10.07 11.87 -10.67
N ARG A 95 -10.64 11.01 -11.53
CA ARG A 95 -12.03 10.60 -11.42
C ARG A 95 -12.32 9.84 -10.13
N ALA A 96 -11.46 8.89 -9.77
CA ALA A 96 -11.63 8.13 -8.52
C ALA A 96 -11.45 9.01 -7.27
N SER A 97 -10.66 10.09 -7.36
CA SER A 97 -10.53 11.05 -6.26
C SER A 97 -11.79 11.87 -5.97
N MET A 98 -12.73 11.93 -6.93
CA MET A 98 -13.96 12.72 -6.84
C MET A 98 -15.22 11.84 -6.69
N ASP A 99 -15.19 10.60 -7.19
CA ASP A 99 -16.33 9.69 -7.23
C ASP A 99 -15.98 8.36 -6.56
N GLY A 100 -16.45 8.19 -5.31
CA GLY A 100 -16.21 6.98 -4.52
C GLY A 100 -16.81 5.70 -5.13
N LYS A 101 -17.91 5.80 -5.89
CA LYS A 101 -18.48 4.62 -6.57
C LYS A 101 -17.60 4.18 -7.73
N PHE A 102 -17.03 5.15 -8.44
CA PHE A 102 -16.04 4.86 -9.49
C PHE A 102 -14.76 4.28 -8.89
N GLU A 103 -14.30 4.81 -7.75
CA GLU A 103 -13.13 4.28 -7.03
C GLU A 103 -13.30 2.80 -6.65
N GLU A 104 -14.43 2.43 -6.03
CA GLU A 104 -14.70 1.04 -5.65
C GLU A 104 -14.68 0.11 -6.87
N LYS A 105 -15.35 0.52 -7.95
CA LYS A 105 -15.39 -0.24 -9.20
C LYS A 105 -14.00 -0.37 -9.84
N LEU A 106 -13.22 0.71 -9.88
CA LEU A 106 -11.87 0.71 -10.41
C LEU A 106 -10.97 -0.26 -9.64
N LEU A 107 -11.04 -0.25 -8.30
CA LEU A 107 -10.28 -1.18 -7.47
C LEU A 107 -10.67 -2.64 -7.71
N GLU A 108 -11.96 -2.92 -7.89
CA GLU A 108 -12.43 -4.26 -8.25
C GLU A 108 -11.88 -4.70 -9.61
N GLU A 109 -11.97 -3.84 -10.62
CA GLU A 109 -11.46 -4.13 -11.97
C GLU A 109 -9.95 -4.34 -12.00
N LEU A 110 -9.18 -3.54 -11.26
CA LEU A 110 -7.72 -3.70 -11.16
C LEU A 110 -7.33 -4.99 -10.42
N ARG A 111 -8.08 -5.36 -9.36
CA ARG A 111 -7.85 -6.62 -8.62
C ARG A 111 -8.21 -7.85 -9.44
N ALA A 112 -9.17 -7.73 -10.36
CA ALA A 112 -9.56 -8.79 -11.27
C ALA A 112 -8.64 -8.90 -12.51
N ASP A 113 -7.74 -7.95 -12.73
CA ASP A 113 -6.86 -7.96 -13.90
C ASP A 113 -5.84 -9.13 -13.83
N PRO A 114 -5.74 -9.96 -14.88
CA PRO A 114 -4.88 -11.13 -14.86
C PRO A 114 -3.36 -10.82 -14.88
N PHE A 115 -2.96 -9.61 -15.26
CA PHE A 115 -1.57 -9.16 -15.29
C PHE A 115 -1.15 -8.46 -14.00
N ILE A 116 -2.11 -7.97 -13.22
CA ILE A 116 -1.87 -7.34 -11.93
C ILE A 116 -1.78 -8.42 -10.85
N GLU A 117 -0.78 -8.30 -9.99
CA GLU A 117 -0.56 -9.18 -8.84
C GLU A 117 -1.20 -8.59 -7.58
N ALA A 118 -1.01 -7.29 -7.36
CA ALA A 118 -1.55 -6.61 -6.19
C ALA A 118 -1.84 -5.14 -6.48
N VAL A 119 -2.85 -4.61 -5.77
CA VAL A 119 -3.20 -3.19 -5.77
C VAL A 119 -3.42 -2.76 -4.33
N SER A 120 -2.72 -1.71 -3.92
CA SER A 120 -2.86 -1.11 -2.59
C SER A 120 -3.26 0.35 -2.72
N PRO A 121 -4.34 0.81 -2.09
CA PRO A 121 -4.57 2.23 -1.86
C PRO A 121 -3.37 2.86 -1.15
N ASN A 122 -3.06 4.11 -1.48
CA ASN A 122 -2.03 4.87 -0.80
C ASN A 122 -2.55 5.32 0.57
N GLU A 123 -1.93 4.87 1.65
CA GLU A 123 -2.29 5.25 3.02
C GLU A 123 -1.34 6.35 3.52
N VAL A 124 -1.88 7.50 3.93
CA VAL A 124 -1.08 8.48 4.66
C VAL A 124 -0.86 7.93 6.07
N GLN A 125 0.28 7.26 6.29
CA GLN A 125 0.74 7.00 7.64
C GLN A 125 1.06 8.34 8.30
N LYS A 126 0.12 8.84 9.12
CA LYS A 126 0.42 9.88 10.10
C LYS A 126 1.38 9.29 11.12
N MET A 127 2.68 9.29 10.81
CA MET A 127 3.69 9.06 11.82
C MET A 127 3.55 10.18 12.84
N ILE A 128 3.05 9.83 14.02
CA ILE A 128 3.08 10.68 15.20
C ILE A 128 4.57 10.96 15.43
N SER A 129 5.02 12.15 15.03
CA SER A 129 6.34 12.67 15.33
C SER A 129 6.40 12.92 16.83
N THR A 130 6.62 11.87 17.63
CA THR A 130 6.99 12.02 19.03
C THR A 130 8.39 12.61 19.04
N SER A 131 8.49 13.94 19.19
CA SER A 131 9.74 14.59 19.51
C SER A 131 10.26 13.94 20.79
N VAL A 132 11.36 13.19 20.68
CA VAL A 132 12.10 12.70 21.83
C VAL A 132 12.62 13.93 22.55
N GLY A 133 11.88 14.37 23.57
CA GLY A 133 12.34 15.38 24.51
C GLY A 133 13.56 14.81 25.23
N ILE A 134 14.74 15.24 24.82
CA ILE A 134 15.98 14.99 25.53
C ILE A 134 15.91 15.83 26.80
N SER A 135 15.34 15.27 27.88
CA SER A 135 15.61 15.77 29.23
C SER A 135 17.03 15.32 29.60
N LYS A 136 17.98 16.24 29.48
CA LYS A 136 19.36 16.05 29.96
C LYS A 136 19.37 16.19 31.51
N PRO A 137 20.19 15.38 32.23
CA PRO A 137 20.25 15.33 33.69
C PRO A 137 20.65 16.65 34.35
#